data_AF-A0A814RHF1-F1
#
_entry.id   AF-A0A814RHF1-F1
#
_cell.length_a   1.000
_cell.length_b   1.000
_cell.length_c   1.000
_cell.angle_alpha   90.00
_cell.angle_beta   90.00
_cell.angle_gamma   90.00
#
_symmetry.space_group_name_H-M   'P 1'
#
loop_
_entity.id
_entity.type
_entity.pdbx_description
1 polymer ?
#
loop_
_entity_poly.entity_id
_entity_poly.type
_entity_poly.pdbx_seq_one_letter_code
_entity_poly.pdbx_strand_id
1 'polypeptide(L)'
;MGEERRRIPRDLRNLRACLVCSLIKSVTMFEDDGCDNCEDFMPMKGNRERVYDCTSSNFEGMIALMQQEESWVAKWQRISHNVKGMYAVSVTGTLPKRIQRELAQNGRFYRSRDVSLKT
;
A
#
# COMPACT_ATOMS: atom_id res chain seq x y z
N MET A 1 -11.32 17.61 7.18
CA MET A 1 -12.14 16.38 7.26
C MET A 1 -12.31 15.62 5.95
N GLY A 2 -12.13 16.22 4.75
CA GLY A 2 -12.40 15.52 3.48
C GLY A 2 -11.37 14.47 3.05
N GLU A 3 -10.12 14.60 3.46
CA GLU A 3 -9.00 13.75 3.02
C GLU A 3 -9.00 12.36 3.70
N GLU A 4 -9.45 12.29 4.94
CA GLU A 4 -9.44 11.07 5.75
C GLU A 4 -10.41 10.01 5.21
N ARG A 5 -11.53 10.45 4.62
CA ARG A 5 -12.50 9.56 3.93
C ARG A 5 -11.92 8.86 2.70
N ARG A 6 -10.84 9.38 2.11
CA ARG A 6 -10.20 8.75 0.93
C ARG A 6 -9.26 7.59 1.31
N ARG A 7 -8.86 7.50 2.58
CA ARG A 7 -7.83 6.56 3.05
C ARG A 7 -8.37 5.37 3.83
N ILE A 8 -9.62 5.46 4.29
CA ILE A 8 -10.29 4.38 5.04
C ILE A 8 -11.21 3.63 4.07
N PRO A 9 -11.07 2.30 3.91
CA PRO A 9 -11.98 1.52 3.09
C PRO A 9 -13.43 1.65 3.56
N ARG A 10 -14.36 1.86 2.62
CA ARG A 10 -15.79 2.06 2.94
C ARG A 10 -16.49 0.78 3.37
N ASP A 11 -16.02 -0.36 2.85
CA ASP A 11 -16.46 -1.70 3.23
C ASP A 11 -15.29 -2.69 3.12
N LEU A 12 -15.52 -3.94 3.49
CA LEU A 12 -14.49 -5.00 3.52
C LEU A 12 -14.41 -5.81 2.22
N ARG A 13 -15.11 -5.41 1.15
CA ARG A 13 -15.15 -6.16 -0.11
C ARG A 13 -14.05 -5.68 -1.04
N ASN A 14 -13.44 -6.62 -1.76
CA ASN A 14 -12.43 -6.35 -2.79
C ASN A 14 -11.29 -5.43 -2.29
N LEU A 15 -10.91 -5.60 -1.02
CA LEU A 15 -9.77 -4.93 -0.44
C LEU A 15 -8.48 -5.44 -1.07
N ARG A 16 -7.54 -4.52 -1.26
CA ARG A 16 -6.20 -4.81 -1.75
C ARG A 16 -5.20 -4.03 -0.92
N ALA A 17 -4.00 -4.57 -0.78
CA ALA A 17 -2.89 -3.90 -0.12
C ALA A 17 -1.81 -3.53 -1.14
N CYS A 18 -1.29 -2.31 -1.06
CA CYS A 18 -0.20 -1.84 -1.92
C CYS A 18 1.09 -2.64 -1.67
N LEU A 19 1.71 -3.17 -2.74
CA LEU A 19 2.93 -3.97 -2.65
C LEU A 19 4.16 -3.16 -2.20
N VAL A 20 4.10 -1.82 -2.23
CA VAL A 20 5.21 -0.94 -1.83
C VAL A 20 5.05 -0.41 -0.40
N CYS A 21 3.85 0.01 0.00
CA CYS A 21 3.64 0.70 1.28
C CYS A 21 2.68 -0.01 2.24
N SER A 22 2.07 -1.13 1.84
CA SER A 22 1.04 -1.90 2.56
C SER A 22 -0.28 -1.20 2.86
N LEU A 23 -0.53 0.02 2.34
CA LEU A 23 -1.82 0.71 2.46
C LEU A 23 -2.95 -0.18 1.89
N ILE A 24 -4.04 -0.29 2.61
CA ILE A 24 -5.24 -1.04 2.23
C ILE A 24 -6.33 -0.06 1.79
N LYS A 25 -6.84 -0.28 0.57
CA LYS A 25 -8.02 0.40 0.01
C LYS A 25 -8.84 -0.61 -0.80
N SER A 26 -10.06 -0.26 -1.18
CA SER A 26 -10.76 -1.04 -2.21
C SER A 26 -10.05 -0.85 -3.56
N VAL A 27 -10.23 -1.82 -4.46
CA VAL A 27 -9.74 -1.70 -5.84
C VAL A 27 -10.20 -0.40 -6.52
N THR A 28 -11.46 0.01 -6.31
CA THR A 28 -12.01 1.24 -6.88
C THR A 28 -11.37 2.49 -6.29
N MET A 29 -11.08 2.51 -5.00
CA MET A 29 -10.41 3.67 -4.38
C MET A 29 -8.96 3.84 -4.84
N PHE A 30 -8.26 2.74 -5.17
CA PHE A 30 -6.95 2.84 -5.83
C PHE A 30 -7.06 3.33 -7.28
N GLU A 31 -8.10 2.93 -7.99
CA GLU A 31 -8.35 3.38 -9.36
C GLU A 31 -8.73 4.87 -9.41
N ASP A 32 -9.60 5.32 -8.51
CA ASP A 32 -10.11 6.70 -8.47
C ASP A 32 -9.06 7.70 -7.97
N ASP A 33 -8.36 7.36 -6.89
CA ASP A 33 -7.49 8.30 -6.16
C ASP A 33 -6.01 7.91 -6.20
N GLY A 34 -5.67 6.70 -6.64
CA GLY A 34 -4.32 6.19 -6.54
C GLY A 34 -3.94 5.73 -5.12
N CYS A 35 -2.66 5.48 -4.93
CA CYS A 35 -2.09 5.16 -3.61
C CYS A 35 -1.59 6.42 -2.92
N ASP A 36 -2.17 6.79 -1.78
CA ASP A 36 -1.84 8.02 -1.04
C ASP A 36 -0.36 8.16 -0.63
N ASN A 37 0.41 7.06 -0.60
CA ASN A 37 1.85 7.09 -0.29
C ASN A 37 2.76 6.94 -1.52
N CYS A 38 2.23 6.47 -2.64
CA CYS A 38 3.06 5.99 -3.76
C CYS A 38 2.73 6.61 -5.11
N GLU A 39 1.63 7.36 -5.23
CA GLU A 39 1.14 7.83 -6.52
C GLU A 39 2.18 8.66 -7.29
N ASP A 40 2.96 9.50 -6.59
CA ASP A 40 3.98 10.38 -7.20
C ASP A 40 5.07 9.63 -7.98
N PHE A 41 5.35 8.37 -7.61
CA PHE A 41 6.45 7.59 -8.19
C PHE A 41 6.02 6.21 -8.70
N MET A 42 4.79 5.81 -8.43
CA MET A 42 4.15 4.58 -8.90
C MET A 42 2.68 4.89 -9.22
N PRO A 43 2.44 5.72 -10.25
CA PRO A 43 1.10 6.19 -10.56
C PRO A 43 0.21 5.04 -11.00
N MET A 44 -0.99 4.92 -10.43
CA MET A 44 -2.00 3.91 -10.81
C MET A 44 -3.41 4.49 -10.96
N LYS A 45 -3.59 5.78 -10.62
CA LYS A 45 -4.86 6.48 -10.79
C LYS A 45 -5.33 6.44 -12.25
N GLY A 46 -6.60 6.14 -12.44
CA GLY A 46 -7.24 5.97 -13.75
C GLY A 46 -6.80 4.73 -14.53
N ASN A 47 -5.99 3.84 -13.93
CA ASN A 47 -5.49 2.64 -14.60
C ASN A 47 -5.70 1.39 -13.73
N ARG A 48 -6.85 0.74 -13.92
CA ARG A 48 -7.24 -0.45 -13.18
C ARG A 48 -6.28 -1.62 -13.32
N GLU A 49 -5.74 -1.87 -14.51
CA GLU A 49 -4.75 -2.93 -14.73
C GLU A 49 -3.49 -2.69 -13.88
N ARG A 50 -3.02 -1.44 -13.85
CA ARG A 50 -1.88 -1.04 -13.03
C ARG A 50 -2.18 -1.14 -11.53
N VAL A 51 -3.42 -0.94 -11.10
CA VAL A 51 -3.83 -1.25 -9.72
C VAL A 51 -3.63 -2.73 -9.42
N TYR A 52 -4.03 -3.64 -10.32
CA TYR A 52 -3.81 -5.08 -10.14
C TYR A 52 -2.33 -5.46 -10.10
N ASP A 53 -1.48 -4.82 -10.91
CA ASP A 53 -0.01 -5.03 -10.90
C ASP A 53 0.67 -4.52 -9.61
N CYS A 54 0.17 -3.43 -9.03
CA CYS A 54 0.80 -2.73 -7.90
C CYS A 54 0.23 -3.11 -6.53
N THR A 55 -0.84 -3.91 -6.48
CA THR A 55 -1.55 -4.25 -5.24
C THR A 55 -1.91 -5.74 -5.19
N SER A 56 -2.08 -6.29 -4.01
CA SER A 56 -2.48 -7.68 -3.80
C SER A 56 -3.77 -7.78 -3.00
N SER A 57 -4.67 -8.68 -3.40
CA SER A 57 -5.83 -9.07 -2.57
C SER A 57 -5.46 -10.10 -1.50
N ASN A 58 -4.23 -10.64 -1.54
CA ASN A 58 -3.74 -11.59 -0.54
C ASN A 58 -2.84 -10.85 0.47
N PHE A 59 -3.41 -10.46 1.59
CA PHE A 59 -2.71 -9.80 2.69
C PHE A 59 -3.25 -10.31 4.03
N GLU A 60 -2.44 -10.18 5.06
CA GLU A 60 -2.76 -10.65 6.41
C GLU A 60 -2.69 -9.52 7.41
N GLY A 61 -3.63 -9.53 8.37
CA GLY A 61 -3.73 -8.53 9.44
C GLY A 61 -4.06 -7.13 8.94
N MET A 62 -4.63 -6.31 9.84
CA MET A 62 -4.94 -4.91 9.56
C MET A 62 -4.48 -4.03 10.71
N ILE A 63 -3.89 -2.90 10.38
CA ILE A 63 -3.40 -1.87 11.30
C ILE A 63 -4.12 -0.57 10.96
N ALA A 64 -4.86 -0.01 11.91
CA ALA A 64 -5.35 1.36 11.82
C ALA A 64 -4.27 2.32 12.32
N LEU A 65 -3.53 2.93 11.40
CA LEU A 65 -2.42 3.84 11.71
C LEU A 65 -2.95 5.27 11.92
N MET A 66 -2.86 5.76 13.15
CA MET A 66 -3.39 7.09 13.54
C MET A 66 -2.31 8.11 13.93
N GLN A 67 -1.21 7.65 14.54
CA GLN A 67 -0.08 8.46 14.99
C GLN A 67 1.24 7.78 14.57
N GLN A 68 1.65 7.98 13.32
CA GLN A 68 2.73 7.21 12.72
C GLN A 68 4.13 7.48 13.30
N GLU A 69 4.40 8.70 13.76
CA GLU A 69 5.73 9.12 14.24
C GLU A 69 6.02 8.59 15.65
N GLU A 70 4.99 8.39 16.47
CA GLU A 70 5.11 7.93 17.87
C GLU A 70 4.84 6.43 18.03
N SER A 71 4.35 5.76 16.98
CA SER A 71 3.95 4.36 17.05
C SER A 71 5.13 3.41 16.83
N TRP A 72 5.43 2.59 17.85
CA TRP A 72 6.36 1.48 17.72
C TRP A 72 5.94 0.49 16.61
N VAL A 73 4.64 0.22 16.47
CA VAL A 73 4.10 -0.66 15.40
C VAL A 73 4.43 -0.07 14.04
N ALA A 74 4.28 1.24 13.85
CA ALA A 74 4.59 1.91 12.60
C ALA A 74 6.08 1.83 12.25
N LYS A 75 6.95 2.00 13.25
CA LYS A 75 8.40 1.82 13.10
C LYS A 75 8.75 0.39 12.69
N TRP A 76 8.22 -0.61 13.39
CA TRP A 76 8.42 -2.02 13.08
C TRP A 76 7.98 -2.36 11.65
N GLN A 77 6.83 -1.82 11.24
CA GLN A 77 6.23 -2.06 9.94
C GLN A 77 6.78 -1.19 8.80
N ARG A 78 7.74 -0.30 9.08
CA ARG A 78 8.33 0.61 8.09
C ARG A 78 7.26 1.45 7.39
N ILE A 79 6.35 2.02 8.18
CA ILE A 79 5.24 2.90 7.77
C ILE A 79 5.19 4.18 8.62
N SER A 80 6.26 4.51 9.36
CA SER A 80 6.35 5.68 10.24
C SER A 80 6.26 7.04 9.52
N HIS A 81 6.50 7.07 8.21
CA HIS A 81 6.40 8.27 7.37
C HIS A 81 5.22 8.21 6.38
N ASN A 82 4.39 7.18 6.48
CA ASN A 82 3.22 7.05 5.63
C ASN A 82 2.04 7.84 6.20
N VAL A 83 1.05 8.11 5.36
CA VAL A 83 -0.18 8.78 5.77
C VAL A 83 -0.98 7.94 6.78
N LYS A 84 -1.81 8.58 7.59
CA LYS A 84 -2.81 7.89 8.42
C LYS A 84 -3.76 7.07 7.54
N GLY A 85 -4.09 5.85 7.96
CA GLY A 85 -4.91 4.94 7.16
C GLY A 85 -4.85 3.49 7.61
N MET A 86 -5.45 2.60 6.82
CA MET A 86 -5.42 1.15 7.07
C MET A 86 -4.24 0.51 6.37
N TYR A 87 -3.44 -0.30 7.07
CA TYR A 87 -2.27 -0.99 6.52
C TYR A 87 -2.32 -2.48 6.80
N ALA A 88 -1.80 -3.30 5.88
CA ALA A 88 -1.64 -4.73 6.08
C ALA A 88 -0.43 -5.04 6.97
N VAL A 89 -0.51 -6.12 7.74
CA VAL A 89 0.64 -6.63 8.51
C VAL A 89 1.66 -7.28 7.57
N SER A 90 1.19 -8.12 6.66
CA SER A 90 1.97 -8.76 5.60
C SER A 90 1.21 -8.66 4.27
N VAL A 91 1.92 -8.49 3.16
CA VAL A 91 1.32 -8.48 1.82
C VAL A 91 2.02 -9.51 0.95
N THR A 92 1.31 -10.57 0.58
CA THR A 92 1.81 -11.59 -0.33
C THR A 92 1.78 -11.07 -1.76
N GLY A 93 2.91 -11.23 -2.45
CA GLY A 93 3.05 -10.85 -3.84
C GLY A 93 4.38 -10.16 -4.10
N THR A 94 4.69 -9.91 -5.36
CA THR A 94 5.90 -9.19 -5.75
C THR A 94 5.57 -8.25 -6.89
N LEU A 95 6.04 -7.01 -6.77
CA LEU A 95 5.87 -6.01 -7.82
C LEU A 95 6.52 -6.51 -9.13
N PRO A 96 5.90 -6.35 -10.31
CA PRO A 96 6.50 -6.76 -11.57
C PRO A 96 7.89 -6.12 -11.79
N LYS A 97 8.84 -6.89 -12.36
CA LYS A 97 10.23 -6.42 -12.59
C LYS A 97 10.30 -5.10 -13.38
N ARG A 98 9.36 -4.87 -14.30
CA ARG A 98 9.25 -3.60 -15.04
C ARG A 98 9.05 -2.42 -14.09
N ILE A 99 8.08 -2.52 -13.18
CA ILE A 99 7.77 -1.46 -12.22
C ILE A 99 8.90 -1.31 -11.19
N GLN A 100 9.55 -2.41 -10.77
CA GLN A 100 10.73 -2.32 -9.91
C GLN A 100 11.86 -1.49 -10.55
N ARG A 101 12.08 -1.62 -11.88
CA ARG A 101 13.06 -0.80 -12.61
C ARG A 101 12.64 0.68 -12.66
N GLU A 102 11.36 0.96 -12.88
CA GLU A 102 10.81 2.32 -12.84
C GLU A 102 11.02 2.97 -11.45
N LEU A 103 10.79 2.21 -10.37
CA LEU A 103 11.06 2.69 -9.00
C LEU A 103 12.54 3.01 -8.79
N ALA A 104 13.44 2.14 -9.25
CA ALA A 104 14.88 2.33 -9.11
C ALA A 104 15.38 3.57 -9.88
N GLN A 105 14.83 3.85 -11.07
CA GLN A 105 15.13 5.07 -11.83
C GLN A 105 14.71 6.35 -11.08
N ASN A 106 13.68 6.26 -10.22
CA ASN A 106 13.24 7.34 -9.34
C ASN A 106 13.92 7.31 -7.96
N GLY A 107 15.05 6.59 -7.82
CA GLY A 107 15.84 6.53 -6.59
C GLY A 107 15.19 5.74 -5.46
N ARG A 108 14.19 4.89 -5.74
CA ARG A 108 13.48 4.10 -4.72
C ARG A 108 13.77 2.61 -4.88
N PHE A 109 14.26 2.00 -3.80
CA PHE A 109 14.49 0.55 -3.75
C PHE A 109 13.21 -0.17 -3.33
N TYR A 110 12.79 -1.14 -4.14
CA TYR A 110 11.68 -2.03 -3.80
C TYR A 110 12.12 -3.00 -2.70
N ARG A 111 11.36 -3.02 -1.59
CA ARG A 111 11.51 -4.00 -0.51
C ARG A 111 10.17 -4.67 -0.27
N SER A 112 10.17 -6.00 -0.29
CA SER A 112 8.96 -6.78 -0.08
C SER A 112 8.26 -6.41 1.24
N ARG A 113 6.92 -6.41 1.19
CA ARG A 113 6.00 -6.28 2.33
C ARG A 113 5.49 -7.64 2.81
N ASP A 114 5.94 -8.72 2.20
CA ASP A 114 5.74 -10.06 2.73
C ASP A 114 6.71 -10.30 3.90
N VAL A 115 6.16 -10.46 5.10
CA VAL A 115 6.89 -10.76 6.34
C VAL A 115 6.50 -12.14 6.90
N SER A 116 5.77 -12.95 6.14
CA SER A 116 5.45 -14.32 6.54
C SER A 116 6.74 -15.12 6.72
N LEU A 117 6.78 -15.94 7.77
CA LEU A 117 7.85 -16.91 7.97
C LEU A 117 7.72 -17.98 6.90
N LYS A 118 8.68 -18.00 5.97
CA LYS A 118 8.78 -19.09 5.00
C LYS A 118 9.22 -20.34 5.76
N THR A 119 8.30 -21.29 5.88
CA THR A 119 8.60 -22.63 6.40
C THR A 119 9.28 -23.46 5.33
#